data_AF-A0A9D2JKV4-F1
#
_entry.id   AF-A0A9D2JKV4-F1
#
_cell.length_a   1.000
_cell.length_b   1.000
_cell.length_c   1.000
_cell.angle_alpha   90.00
_cell.angle_beta   90.00
_cell.angle_gamma   90.00
#
_symmetry.space_group_name_H-M   'P 1'
#
loop_
_entity.id
_entity.type
_entity.pdbx_description
1 polymer ?
#
loop_
_entity_poly.entity_id
_entity_poly.type
_entity_poly.pdbx_seq_one_letter_code
_entity_poly.pdbx_strand_id
1 'polypeptide(L)' 'MARFMIAGTGSGCGKTTLTAAILQALVDRSCSPASYKCGPDYIDTMYHTRITGRPAR' A
#
# COMPACT_ATOMS: atom_id res chain seq x y z
N MET A 1 8.28 3.30 15.71
CA MET A 1 7.66 2.61 14.56
C MET A 1 7.89 3.46 13.32
N ALA A 2 8.49 2.92 12.26
CA ALA A 2 8.76 3.68 11.04
C ALA A 2 7.45 3.89 10.25
N ARG A 3 7.25 5.11 9.72
CA ARG A 3 6.09 5.49 8.91
C ARG A 3 6.56 6.35 7.75
N PHE A 4 6.02 6.11 6.57
CA PHE A 4 6.26 6.90 5.38
C PHE A 4 5.00 6.94 4.52
N MET A 5 4.94 7.90 3.60
CA MET A 5 3.84 8.06 2.66
C MET A 5 4.41 8.05 1.24
N ILE A 6 3.78 7.27 0.36
CA ILE A 6 4.05 7.32 -1.07
C ILE A 6 3.11 8.39 -1.66
N ALA A 7 3.69 9.48 -2.14
CA ALA A 7 2.99 10.55 -2.86
C ALA A 7 3.43 10.58 -4.33
N GLY A 8 2.69 11.31 -5.16
CA GLY A 8 2.98 11.45 -6.58
C GLY A 8 2.26 12.66 -7.17
N THR A 9 2.72 13.09 -8.34
CA THR A 9 2.37 14.39 -8.94
C THR A 9 0.94 14.50 -9.48
N GLY A 10 0.26 13.37 -9.70
CA GLY A 10 -1.12 13.35 -10.21
C GLY A 10 -1.69 11.94 -10.30
N SER A 11 -2.88 11.79 -10.89
CA SER A 11 -3.44 10.47 -11.20
C SER A 11 -2.61 9.74 -12.26
N GLY A 12 -2.61 8.40 -12.25
CA GLY A 12 -1.87 7.59 -13.24
C GLY A 12 -0.34 7.53 -13.08
N CYS A 13 0.28 8.29 -12.16
CA CYS A 13 1.73 8.32 -11.99
C CYS A 13 2.35 7.09 -11.27
N GLY A 14 1.59 6.00 -11.09
CA GLY A 14 2.12 4.73 -10.56
C GLY A 14 2.13 4.54 -9.04
N LYS A 15 1.52 5.44 -8.24
CA LYS A 15 1.48 5.33 -6.76
C LYS A 15 0.95 3.98 -6.27
N THR A 16 -0.16 3.50 -6.83
CA THR A 16 -0.78 2.23 -6.48
C THR A 16 0.17 1.06 -6.72
N THR A 17 0.75 0.99 -7.91
CA THR A 17 1.71 -0.06 -8.30
C THR A 17 2.93 -0.06 -7.40
N LEU A 18 3.51 1.13 -7.14
CA LEU A 18 4.67 1.26 -6.25
C LEU A 18 4.34 0.83 -4.82
N THR A 19 3.18 1.24 -4.31
CA THR A 19 2.74 0.89 -2.95
C THR A 19 2.54 -0.62 -2.82
N ALA A 20 1.88 -1.25 -3.78
CA ALA A 20 1.69 -2.69 -3.82
C ALA A 20 3.03 -3.45 -3.84
N ALA A 21 3.99 -3.01 -4.67
CA ALA A 21 5.31 -3.63 -4.75
C ALA A 21 6.09 -3.53 -3.42
N ILE A 22 6.04 -2.38 -2.75
CA ILE A 22 6.69 -2.19 -1.45
C ILE A 22 6.03 -3.06 -0.38
N LEU A 23 4.69 -3.12 -0.34
CA LEU A 23 3.98 -3.98 0.61
C LEU A 23 4.34 -5.45 0.41
N GLN A 24 4.37 -5.93 -0.84
CA GLN A 24 4.77 -7.29 -1.15
C GLN A 24 6.20 -7.55 -0.68
N ALA A 25 7.14 -6.66 -1.02
CA ALA A 25 8.53 -6.80 -0.62
C ALA A 25 8.77 -6.72 0.91
N LEU A 26 7.86 -6.14 1.69
CA LEU A 26 7.89 -6.18 3.15
C LEU A 26 7.34 -7.51 3.67
N VAL A 27 6.22 -7.98 3.12
CA VAL A 27 5.64 -9.29 3.45
C VAL A 27 6.63 -10.41 3.15
N ASP A 28 7.32 -10.37 2.00
CA ASP A 28 8.35 -11.35 1.60
C ASP A 28 9.55 -11.35 2.55
N ARG A 29 9.79 -10.24 3.25
CA ARG A 29 10.81 -10.11 4.32
C ARG A 29 10.26 -10.48 5.70
N SER A 30 9.15 -11.20 5.76
CA SER A 30 8.46 -11.58 7.00
C SER A 30 8.06 -10.40 7.88
N CYS A 31 7.93 -9.20 7.31
CA CYS A 31 7.42 -8.04 8.03
C CYS A 31 5.88 -8.05 8.02
N SER A 32 5.27 -7.39 9.02
CA SER A 32 3.81 -7.24 9.12
C SER A 32 3.40 -5.77 8.92
N PRO A 33 3.47 -5.22 7.69
CA PRO A 33 3.16 -3.81 7.44
C PRO A 33 1.66 -3.53 7.63
N ALA A 34 1.36 -2.41 8.31
CA ALA A 34 0.05 -1.79 8.23
C ALA A 34 0.02 -0.83 7.03
N SER A 35 -1.06 -0.84 6.27
CA SER A 35 -1.18 -0.08 5.03
C SER A 35 -2.43 0.80 5.07
N TYR A 36 -2.27 1.99 4.47
CA TYR A 36 -3.32 3.00 4.46
C TYR A 36 -3.45 3.62 3.07
N LYS A 37 -4.68 3.96 2.67
CA LYS A 37 -4.99 4.70 1.46
C LYS A 37 -5.56 6.06 1.83
N CYS A 38 -4.99 7.10 1.23
CA CYS A 38 -5.58 8.42 1.25
C CYS A 38 -6.47 8.61 0.00
N GLY A 39 -7.72 9.02 0.20
CA GLY A 39 -8.70 9.31 -0.86
C GLY A 39 -9.84 8.29 -0.94
N PRO A 40 -10.89 8.59 -1.71
CA PRO A 40 -12.13 7.80 -1.74
C PRO A 40 -12.04 6.53 -2.59
N ASP A 41 -10.93 6.30 -3.31
CA ASP A 41 -10.77 5.13 -4.18
C ASP A 41 -10.36 3.90 -3.36
N TYR A 42 -11.29 2.95 -3.24
CA TYR A 42 -11.16 1.72 -2.45
C TYR A 42 -10.37 0.61 -3.17
N ILE A 43 -9.97 0.79 -4.43
CA ILE A 43 -9.20 -0.25 -5.15
C ILE A 43 -7.87 -0.51 -4.44
N ASP A 44 -7.21 0.54 -3.96
CA ASP A 44 -5.94 0.41 -3.25
C ASP A 44 -6.08 -0.38 -1.95
N THR A 45 -7.14 -0.15 -1.15
CA THR A 45 -7.35 -0.91 0.09
C THR A 45 -7.64 -2.38 -0.19
N MET A 46 -8.27 -2.73 -1.32
CA MET A 46 -8.42 -4.12 -1.75
C MET A 46 -7.08 -4.78 -2.08
N TYR A 47 -6.21 -4.12 -2.86
CA TYR A 47 -4.87 -4.66 -3.15
C TYR A 47 -4.02 -4.79 -1.90
N HIS A 48 -4.00 -3.76 -1.06
CA HIS A 48 -3.27 -3.75 0.20
C HIS A 48 -3.73 -4.90 1.11
N THR A 49 -5.05 -5.12 1.23
CA THR A 49 -5.60 -6.20 2.06
C THR A 49 -5.20 -7.57 1.53
N ARG A 50 -5.24 -7.75 0.20
CA ARG A 50 -4.83 -9.01 -0.45
C ARG A 50 -3.35 -9.32 -0.25
N ILE A 51 -2.48 -8.31 -0.36
CA ILE A 51 -1.02 -8.48 -0.23
C ILE A 51 -0.62 -8.72 1.22
N THR A 52 -1.14 -7.90 2.14
CA THR A 52 -0.75 -7.94 3.55
C THR A 52 -1.47 -9.02 4.35
N GLY A 53 -2.57 -9.57 3.83
CA GLY A 53 -3.45 -10.49 4.55
C GLY A 53 -4.18 -9.84 5.73
N ARG A 54 -4.25 -8.50 5.77
CA ARG A 54 -4.79 -7.72 6.89
C ARG A 54 -5.68 -6.60 6.36
N PRO A 55 -6.74 -6.19 7.08
CA PRO A 55 -7.57 -5.07 6.65
C PRO A 55 -6.74 -3.79 6.47
N ALA A 56 -6.74 -3.25 5.26
CA ALA A 56 -6.18 -1.93 4.95
C ALA A 56 -7.24 -0.83 5.16
N ARG A 57 -6.81 0.40 5.47
CA ARG A 57 -7.71 1.52 5.78
C ARG A 57 -7.50 2.74 4.93
#